data_AF-A0A5M9IMW3-F1
#
_entry.id   AF-A0A5M9IMW3-F1
#
_cell.length_a   1.000
_cell.length_b   1.000
_cell.length_c   1.000
_cell.angle_alpha   90.00
_cell.angle_beta   90.00
_cell.angle_gamma   90.00
#
_symmetry.space_group_name_H-M   'P 1'
#
loop_
_entity.id
_entity.type
_entity.pdbx_description
1 polymer ?
#
loop_
_entity_poly.entity_id
_entity_poly.type
_entity_poly.pdbx_seq_one_letter_code
_entity_poly.pdbx_strand_id
1 'polypeptide(L)'
;MNNSIEMRLAARHRSLLFQHTESVQEVFGFECLDGWSDLIEGTLRLIQQYAELSALDVKITQGKEKFGQLRIYQHGGDESVGLAIDIAELVSGCVCELCSGTGEIAKLEGWLVARCDQHRGLHPLEQTEPRSADEHYIASYARTVGLILSFFGASAVHWVQQECIGLAGRRPYEMLGTKAGCDAVYTLLKKIEYGVGV
;
A
#
# COMPACT_ATOMS: atom_id res chain seq x y z
N MET A 1 3.78 -5.90 -19.45
CA MET A 1 4.33 -5.32 -18.20
C MET A 1 4.68 -3.88 -18.50
N ASN A 2 3.99 -2.94 -17.86
CA ASN A 2 4.10 -1.53 -18.16
C ASN A 2 5.35 -0.98 -17.46
N ASN A 3 6.44 -0.94 -18.22
CA ASN A 3 7.81 -0.64 -17.77
C ASN A 3 7.92 0.72 -17.01
N SER A 4 6.99 1.66 -17.22
CA SER A 4 7.06 3.02 -16.66
C SER A 4 6.87 3.09 -15.15
N ILE A 5 5.94 2.33 -14.58
CA ILE A 5 5.65 2.34 -13.15
C ILE A 5 6.81 1.71 -12.38
N GLU A 6 7.30 0.58 -12.87
CA GLU A 6 8.41 -0.12 -12.29
C GLU A 6 9.69 0.70 -12.33
N MET A 7 10.02 1.30 -13.47
CA MET A 7 11.16 2.23 -13.60
C MET A 7 11.08 3.38 -12.58
N ARG A 8 9.88 3.90 -12.36
CA ARG A 8 9.65 5.01 -11.42
C ARG A 8 9.85 4.59 -9.97
N LEU A 9 9.30 3.44 -9.56
CA LEU A 9 9.51 2.88 -8.22
C LEU A 9 11.00 2.56 -7.99
N ALA A 10 11.64 1.92 -8.98
CA ALA A 10 13.07 1.62 -8.98
C ALA A 10 13.94 2.88 -8.86
N ALA A 11 13.58 3.96 -9.54
CA ALA A 11 14.31 5.23 -9.48
C ALA A 11 14.15 5.94 -8.12
N ARG A 12 12.94 5.94 -7.54
CA ARG A 12 12.65 6.66 -6.29
C ARG A 12 13.07 5.89 -5.04
N HIS A 13 12.99 4.56 -5.07
CA HIS A 13 13.20 3.69 -3.92
C HIS A 13 14.40 2.75 -4.13
N ARG A 14 15.41 3.22 -4.85
CA ARG A 14 16.59 2.41 -5.22
C ARG A 14 17.27 1.78 -4.01
N SER A 15 17.37 2.51 -2.90
CA SER A 15 17.98 2.03 -1.66
C SER A 15 17.21 0.87 -1.03
N LEU A 16 15.89 0.77 -1.22
CA LEU A 16 15.10 -0.36 -0.72
C LEU A 16 15.09 -1.54 -1.70
N LEU A 17 15.08 -1.27 -3.00
CA LEU A 17 14.81 -2.26 -4.05
C LEU A 17 16.07 -2.95 -4.60
N PHE A 18 17.25 -2.34 -4.48
CA PHE A 18 18.48 -2.89 -5.04
C PHE A 18 19.61 -2.96 -4.01
N GLN A 19 20.52 -3.92 -4.22
CA GLN A 19 21.81 -3.94 -3.56
C GLN A 19 22.77 -2.95 -4.26
N HIS A 20 23.85 -2.55 -3.59
CA HIS A 20 24.89 -1.71 -4.20
C HIS A 20 25.65 -2.52 -5.26
N THR A 21 25.05 -2.70 -6.43
CA THR A 21 25.71 -3.27 -7.62
C THR A 21 25.57 -2.32 -8.81
N GLU A 22 26.70 -2.07 -9.46
CA GLU A 22 26.95 -1.02 -10.47
C GLU A 22 26.35 -1.32 -11.85
N SER A 23 25.30 -2.14 -11.93
CA SER A 23 24.68 -2.50 -13.21
C SER A 23 23.49 -1.58 -13.53
N VAL A 24 23.54 -0.95 -14.69
CA VAL A 24 22.66 0.15 -15.13
C VAL A 24 21.26 -0.34 -15.56
N GLN A 25 20.96 -1.64 -15.44
CA GLN A 25 19.73 -2.27 -15.96
C GLN A 25 19.08 -3.29 -15.01
N GLU A 26 19.22 -3.12 -13.69
CA GLU A 26 18.47 -3.97 -12.75
C GLU A 26 16.97 -3.60 -12.75
N VAL A 27 16.13 -4.60 -12.99
CA VAL A 27 14.67 -4.55 -12.92
C VAL A 27 14.26 -5.35 -11.68
N PHE A 28 13.43 -4.78 -10.82
CA PHE A 28 13.05 -5.43 -9.56
C PHE A 28 12.08 -6.60 -9.78
N GLY A 29 11.11 -6.42 -10.68
CA GLY A 29 10.12 -7.40 -11.10
C GLY A 29 8.95 -7.53 -10.13
N PHE A 30 8.08 -6.52 -10.03
CA PHE A 30 6.83 -6.70 -9.27
C PHE A 30 5.91 -7.70 -10.00
N GLU A 31 5.52 -8.76 -9.30
CA GLU A 31 4.64 -9.83 -9.79
C GLU A 31 3.17 -9.50 -9.45
N CYS A 32 2.75 -8.28 -9.72
CA CYS A 32 1.38 -7.81 -9.52
C CYS A 32 1.01 -6.78 -10.59
N LEU A 33 -0.27 -6.42 -10.67
CA LEU A 33 -0.77 -5.48 -11.67
C LEU A 33 -0.62 -4.02 -11.22
N ASP A 34 -0.63 -3.10 -12.19
CA ASP A 34 -0.29 -1.69 -12.03
C ASP A 34 -1.24 -0.90 -11.13
N GLY A 35 -2.47 -1.39 -10.90
CA GLY A 35 -3.44 -0.74 -10.03
C GLY A 35 -3.00 -0.65 -8.57
N TRP A 36 -2.01 -1.43 -8.13
CA TRP A 36 -1.43 -1.31 -6.79
C TRP A 36 -0.16 -0.43 -6.74
N SER A 37 0.27 0.17 -7.85
CA SER A 37 1.52 0.94 -7.92
C SER A 37 1.66 2.02 -6.86
N ASP A 38 0.59 2.76 -6.61
CA ASP A 38 0.62 3.91 -5.70
C ASP A 38 0.52 3.46 -4.24
N LEU A 39 -0.18 2.36 -3.98
CA LEU A 39 -0.20 1.72 -2.68
C LEU A 39 1.19 1.19 -2.31
N ILE A 40 1.86 0.53 -3.26
CA ILE A 40 3.24 0.08 -3.12
C ILE A 40 4.14 1.28 -2.84
N GLU A 41 4.07 2.34 -3.65
CA GLU A 41 4.92 3.51 -3.44
C GLU A 41 4.68 4.21 -2.11
N GLY A 42 3.43 4.38 -1.69
CA GLY A 42 3.11 4.97 -0.39
C GLY A 42 3.71 4.16 0.75
N THR A 43 3.69 2.83 0.63
CA THR A 43 4.31 1.90 1.58
C THR A 43 5.83 2.02 1.56
N LEU A 44 6.46 2.03 0.38
CA LEU A 44 7.91 2.18 0.23
C LEU A 44 8.42 3.54 0.76
N ARG A 45 7.68 4.63 0.52
CA ARG A 45 8.03 5.96 1.06
C ARG A 45 8.01 5.97 2.57
N LEU A 46 6.97 5.41 3.18
CA LEU A 46 6.86 5.30 4.63
C LEU A 46 8.04 4.49 5.20
N ILE A 47 8.28 3.30 4.65
CA ILE A 47 9.37 2.41 5.11
C ILE A 47 10.72 3.08 4.93
N GLN A 48 10.97 3.72 3.78
CA GLN A 48 12.25 4.38 3.51
C GLN A 48 12.50 5.51 4.50
N GLN A 49 11.52 6.40 4.70
CA GLN A 49 11.65 7.50 5.66
C GLN A 49 11.85 6.97 7.09
N TYR A 50 11.10 5.95 7.49
CA TYR A 50 11.24 5.35 8.82
C TYR A 50 12.61 4.69 9.02
N ALA A 51 13.07 3.92 8.03
CA ALA A 51 14.36 3.25 8.07
C ALA A 51 15.53 4.25 8.16
N GLU A 52 15.47 5.36 7.40
CA GLU A 52 16.45 6.44 7.46
C GLU A 52 16.49 7.09 8.85
N LEU A 53 15.33 7.38 9.46
CA LEU A 53 15.24 8.00 10.79
C LEU A 53 15.69 7.05 11.92
N SER A 54 15.39 5.76 11.79
CA SER A 54 15.70 4.73 12.79
C SER A 54 17.04 4.03 12.55
N ALA A 55 17.80 4.43 11.53
CA ALA A 55 19.04 3.79 11.09
C ALA A 55 18.92 2.27 10.87
N LEU A 56 17.81 1.84 10.26
CA LEU A 56 17.54 0.43 9.94
C LEU A 56 17.99 0.10 8.52
N ASP A 57 18.62 -1.06 8.36
CA ASP A 57 18.82 -1.65 7.03
C ASP A 57 17.58 -2.45 6.64
N VAL A 58 16.93 -2.02 5.56
CA VAL A 58 15.71 -2.65 5.03
C VAL A 58 15.88 -2.87 3.54
N LYS A 59 15.60 -4.09 3.09
CA LYS A 59 15.57 -4.45 1.67
C LYS A 59 14.28 -5.15 1.33
N ILE A 60 13.62 -4.69 0.27
CA ILE A 60 12.50 -5.42 -0.30
C ILE A 60 13.06 -6.49 -1.24
N THR A 61 12.54 -7.70 -1.12
CA THR A 61 13.03 -8.88 -1.83
C THR A 61 12.04 -9.42 -2.85
N GLN A 62 10.74 -9.17 -2.65
CA GLN A 62 9.69 -9.51 -3.61
C GLN A 62 8.44 -8.67 -3.33
N GLY A 63 7.70 -8.32 -4.38
CA GLY A 63 6.34 -7.79 -4.29
C GLY A 63 5.46 -8.53 -5.29
N LYS A 64 4.40 -9.20 -4.83
CA LYS A 64 3.55 -10.05 -5.68
C LYS A 64 2.10 -10.08 -5.27
N GLU A 65 1.24 -10.52 -6.18
CA GLU A 65 -0.13 -10.92 -5.85
C GLU A 65 -0.13 -12.29 -5.15
N LYS A 66 -0.97 -12.42 -4.13
CA LYS A 66 -1.33 -13.69 -3.50
C LYS A 66 -2.71 -13.60 -2.85
N PHE A 67 -3.64 -14.43 -3.32
CA PHE A 67 -5.02 -14.53 -2.81
C PHE A 67 -5.86 -13.25 -2.96
N GLY A 68 -5.69 -12.53 -4.06
CA GLY A 68 -6.35 -11.27 -4.35
C GLY A 68 -5.77 -10.09 -3.56
N GLN A 69 -4.58 -10.24 -2.99
CA GLN A 69 -3.92 -9.22 -2.17
C GLN A 69 -2.43 -9.11 -2.51
N LEU A 70 -1.84 -7.98 -2.17
CA LEU A 70 -0.43 -7.70 -2.28
C LEU A 70 0.34 -8.38 -1.14
N ARG A 71 1.46 -9.03 -1.47
CA ARG A 71 2.47 -9.51 -0.53
C ARG A 71 3.79 -8.81 -0.83
N ILE A 72 4.36 -8.18 0.17
CA ILE A 72 5.71 -7.62 0.12
C ILE A 72 6.57 -8.45 1.07
N TYR A 73 7.71 -8.92 0.59
CA TYR A 73 8.71 -9.61 1.38
C TYR A 73 9.92 -8.71 1.57
N GLN A 74 10.45 -8.69 2.78
CA GLN A 74 11.59 -7.87 3.17
C GLN A 74 12.65 -8.66 3.92
N HIS A 75 13.88 -8.17 3.85
CA HIS A 75 15.00 -8.54 4.68
C HIS A 75 15.41 -7.34 5.54
N GLY A 76 15.74 -7.58 6.81
CA GLY A 76 16.04 -6.52 7.76
C GLY A 76 14.79 -5.79 8.25
N GLY A 77 14.96 -4.56 8.74
CA GLY A 77 13.92 -3.78 9.39
C GLY A 77 13.51 -4.31 10.76
N ASP A 78 12.39 -3.78 11.26
CA ASP A 78 11.82 -4.11 12.56
C ASP A 78 10.31 -4.37 12.47
N GLU A 79 9.66 -4.50 13.63
CA GLU A 79 8.22 -4.73 13.71
C GLU A 79 7.41 -3.63 13.01
N SER A 80 7.81 -2.36 13.09
CA SER A 80 7.10 -1.24 12.45
C SER A 80 7.09 -1.38 10.92
N VAL A 81 8.21 -1.81 10.34
CA VAL A 81 8.31 -2.11 8.90
C VAL A 81 7.36 -3.25 8.53
N GLY A 82 7.32 -4.32 9.33
CA GLY A 82 6.39 -5.44 9.12
C GLY A 82 4.93 -4.99 9.17
N LEU A 83 4.54 -4.23 10.18
CA LEU A 83 3.18 -3.72 10.34
C LEU A 83 2.75 -2.79 9.20
N ALA A 84 3.67 -1.97 8.65
CA ALA A 84 3.39 -1.15 7.48
C ALA A 84 3.03 -2.01 6.25
N ILE A 85 3.75 -3.12 6.07
CA ILE A 85 3.51 -4.10 4.99
C ILE A 85 2.18 -4.84 5.21
N ASP A 86 1.91 -5.27 6.44
CA ASP A 86 0.65 -5.96 6.77
C ASP A 86 -0.57 -5.07 6.54
N ILE A 87 -0.47 -3.77 6.84
CA ILE A 87 -1.52 -2.80 6.50
C ILE A 87 -1.68 -2.70 4.99
N ALA A 88 -0.59 -2.59 4.22
CA ALA A 88 -0.65 -2.52 2.75
C ALA A 88 -1.31 -3.76 2.13
N GLU A 89 -1.05 -4.95 2.67
CA GLU A 89 -1.73 -6.18 2.28
C GLU A 89 -3.25 -6.10 2.49
N LEU A 90 -3.71 -5.65 3.65
CA LEU A 90 -5.15 -5.47 3.91
C LEU A 90 -5.78 -4.48 2.95
N VAL A 91 -5.12 -3.34 2.74
CA VAL A 91 -5.61 -2.26 1.88
C VAL A 91 -5.69 -2.70 0.42
N SER A 92 -4.74 -3.51 -0.05
CA SER A 92 -4.73 -4.00 -1.43
C SER A 92 -5.98 -4.80 -1.81
N GLY A 93 -6.58 -5.51 -0.84
CA GLY A 93 -7.86 -6.23 -1.05
C GLY A 93 -9.06 -5.30 -1.28
N CYS A 94 -8.92 -4.01 -0.97
CA CYS A 94 -9.91 -2.96 -1.19
C CYS A 94 -9.58 -2.05 -2.39
N VAL A 95 -8.52 -2.37 -3.14
CA VAL A 95 -8.03 -1.56 -4.27
C VAL A 95 -7.98 -2.44 -5.52
N CYS A 96 -8.61 -2.00 -6.60
CA CYS A 96 -8.57 -2.69 -7.87
C CYS A 96 -7.12 -2.77 -8.39
N GLU A 97 -6.59 -3.99 -8.57
CA GLU A 97 -5.22 -4.18 -9.08
C GLU A 97 -5.07 -3.77 -10.56
N LEU A 98 -6.16 -3.42 -11.28
CA LEU A 98 -6.09 -2.90 -12.65
C LEU A 98 -6.05 -1.36 -12.72
N CYS A 99 -6.85 -0.66 -11.92
CA CYS A 99 -7.06 0.79 -12.09
C CYS A 99 -6.85 1.64 -10.83
N SER A 100 -6.54 1.03 -9.69
CA SER A 100 -6.44 1.69 -8.36
C SER A 100 -7.75 2.23 -7.79
N GLY A 101 -8.88 2.05 -8.48
CA GLY A 101 -10.19 2.39 -7.95
C GLY A 101 -10.57 1.52 -6.75
N THR A 102 -11.53 1.96 -5.95
CA THR A 102 -12.07 1.15 -4.84
C THR A 102 -12.60 -0.18 -5.38
N GLY A 103 -12.14 -1.27 -4.78
CA GLY A 103 -12.50 -2.62 -5.16
C GLY A 103 -12.75 -3.51 -3.96
N GLU A 104 -13.01 -4.78 -4.27
CA GLU A 104 -13.15 -5.85 -3.30
C GLU A 104 -12.54 -7.13 -3.87
N ILE A 105 -12.24 -8.09 -2.99
CA ILE A 105 -11.81 -9.42 -3.39
C ILE A 105 -12.98 -10.15 -4.04
N ALA A 106 -12.80 -10.54 -5.29
CA ALA A 106 -13.75 -11.28 -6.10
C ALA A 106 -13.12 -12.58 -6.63
N LYS A 107 -13.97 -13.50 -7.10
CA LYS A 107 -13.54 -14.71 -7.80
C LYS A 107 -13.53 -14.48 -9.31
N LEU A 108 -12.43 -14.80 -9.96
CA LEU A 108 -12.29 -14.85 -11.42
C LEU A 108 -11.79 -16.23 -11.79
N GLU A 109 -12.66 -17.06 -12.38
CA GLU A 109 -12.30 -18.40 -12.86
C GLU A 109 -11.57 -19.28 -11.82
N GLY A 110 -11.98 -19.18 -10.55
CA GLY A 110 -11.39 -19.94 -9.45
C GLY A 110 -10.21 -19.25 -8.74
N TRP A 111 -9.71 -18.12 -9.26
CA TRP A 111 -8.69 -17.29 -8.64
C TRP A 111 -9.32 -16.15 -7.84
N LEU A 112 -8.63 -15.70 -6.79
CA LEU A 112 -8.99 -14.50 -6.03
C LEU A 112 -8.28 -13.29 -6.64
N VAL A 113 -9.03 -12.21 -6.87
CA VAL A 113 -8.52 -10.97 -7.48
C VAL A 113 -9.18 -9.77 -6.80
N ALA A 114 -8.46 -8.65 -6.64
CA ALA A 114 -9.07 -7.40 -6.17
C ALA A 114 -9.59 -6.58 -7.38
N ARG A 115 -10.90 -6.35 -7.47
CA ARG A 115 -11.52 -5.66 -8.61
C ARG A 115 -12.52 -4.61 -8.15
N CYS A 116 -12.58 -3.49 -8.86
CA CYS A 116 -13.73 -2.60 -8.79
C CYS A 116 -14.87 -3.16 -9.66
N ASP A 117 -16.07 -2.59 -9.52
CA ASP A 117 -17.25 -3.04 -10.26
C ASP A 117 -17.07 -3.03 -11.78
N GLN A 118 -16.35 -2.03 -12.30
CA GLN A 118 -16.08 -1.91 -13.75
C GLN A 118 -15.17 -3.01 -14.28
N HIS A 119 -14.29 -3.55 -13.43
CA HIS A 119 -13.34 -4.59 -13.83
C HIS A 119 -13.72 -5.98 -13.31
N ARG A 120 -14.88 -6.11 -12.67
CA ARG A 120 -15.35 -7.40 -12.15
C ARG A 120 -15.51 -8.38 -13.31
N GLY A 121 -14.84 -9.53 -13.23
CA GLY A 121 -14.88 -10.54 -14.29
C GLY A 121 -13.94 -10.28 -15.47
N LEU A 122 -13.20 -9.16 -15.50
CA LEU A 122 -12.28 -8.85 -16.59
C LEU A 122 -10.90 -9.45 -16.37
N HIS A 123 -10.32 -9.98 -17.45
CA HIS A 123 -8.96 -10.49 -17.46
C HIS A 123 -7.96 -9.35 -17.74
N PRO A 124 -6.73 -9.38 -17.19
CA PRO A 124 -5.76 -8.28 -17.33
C PRO A 124 -5.31 -7.92 -18.75
N LEU A 125 -5.72 -8.68 -19.78
CA LEU A 125 -5.31 -8.48 -21.17
C LEU A 125 -6.06 -7.33 -21.86
N GLU A 126 -7.04 -6.70 -21.21
CA GLU A 126 -8.00 -5.82 -21.89
C GLU A 126 -7.89 -4.32 -21.62
N GLN A 127 -7.03 -3.81 -20.73
CA GLN A 127 -6.84 -2.35 -20.59
C GLN A 127 -5.68 -2.01 -19.63
N THR A 128 -4.69 -1.29 -20.12
CA THR A 128 -3.83 -0.42 -19.31
C THR A 128 -3.68 0.90 -20.06
N GLU A 129 -4.64 1.81 -19.85
CA GLU A 129 -4.40 3.21 -20.20
C GLU A 129 -3.14 3.69 -19.46
N PRO A 130 -2.28 4.51 -20.08
CA PRO A 130 -1.10 5.04 -19.41
C PRO A 130 -1.51 5.80 -18.15
N ARG A 131 -1.16 5.27 -16.99
CA ARG A 131 -1.54 5.85 -15.70
C ARG A 131 -0.41 6.72 -15.14
N SER A 132 -0.75 7.95 -14.77
CA SER A 132 0.11 8.81 -13.96
C SER A 132 -0.06 8.49 -12.47
N ALA A 133 1.02 8.56 -11.71
CA ALA A 133 0.96 8.41 -10.25
C ALA A 133 0.09 9.49 -9.60
N ASP A 134 -0.77 9.11 -8.66
CA ASP A 134 -1.53 10.02 -7.82
C ASP A 134 -0.72 10.38 -6.57
N GLU A 135 0.12 11.41 -6.74
CA GLU A 135 0.99 11.93 -5.69
C GLU A 135 0.23 12.33 -4.41
N HIS A 136 -1.03 12.76 -4.53
CA HIS A 136 -1.84 13.16 -3.37
C HIS A 136 -2.29 11.94 -2.56
N TYR A 137 -2.68 10.87 -3.25
CA TYR A 137 -3.00 9.60 -2.58
C TYR A 137 -1.75 9.01 -1.93
N ILE A 138 -0.65 8.90 -2.66
CA ILE A 138 0.61 8.33 -2.17
C ILE A 138 1.08 9.04 -0.88
N ALA A 139 1.08 10.38 -0.88
CA ALA A 139 1.49 11.17 0.28
C ALA A 139 0.50 11.02 1.45
N SER A 140 -0.82 11.02 1.17
CA SER A 140 -1.81 10.88 2.24
C SER A 140 -1.78 9.49 2.87
N TYR A 141 -1.63 8.43 2.07
CA TYR A 141 -1.48 7.06 2.54
C TYR A 141 -0.27 6.91 3.45
N ALA A 142 0.93 7.27 2.98
CA ALA A 142 2.17 7.13 3.74
C ALA A 142 2.11 7.84 5.10
N ARG A 143 1.63 9.08 5.11
CA ARG A 143 1.46 9.89 6.32
C ARG A 143 0.42 9.27 7.28
N THR A 144 -0.69 8.76 6.76
CA THR A 144 -1.77 8.21 7.58
C THR A 144 -1.34 6.90 8.21
N VAL A 145 -0.71 6.00 7.46
CA VAL A 145 -0.19 4.74 8.00
C VAL A 145 0.93 5.00 9.02
N GLY A 146 1.82 5.95 8.75
CA GLY A 146 2.82 6.37 9.75
C GLY A 146 2.19 6.85 11.07
N LEU A 147 1.09 7.63 11.00
CA LEU A 147 0.36 8.07 12.18
C LEU A 147 -0.30 6.89 12.92
N ILE A 148 -0.92 5.95 12.19
CA ILE A 148 -1.49 4.72 12.78
C ILE A 148 -0.42 3.95 13.54
N LEU A 149 0.76 3.72 12.94
CA LEU A 149 1.85 3.00 13.58
C LEU A 149 2.34 3.72 14.85
N SER A 150 2.46 5.05 14.81
CA SER A 150 2.88 5.84 15.98
C SER A 150 1.88 5.78 17.14
N PHE A 151 0.58 5.66 16.85
CA PHE A 151 -0.47 5.62 17.85
C PHE A 151 -0.62 4.23 18.49
N PHE A 152 -0.56 3.19 17.67
CA PHE A 152 -0.97 1.84 18.10
C PHE A 152 0.18 0.85 18.23
N GLY A 153 1.36 1.14 17.67
CA GLY A 153 2.51 0.23 17.69
C GLY A 153 2.12 -1.18 17.24
N ALA A 154 2.48 -2.19 18.03
CA ALA A 154 2.13 -3.60 17.79
C ALA A 154 0.62 -3.88 17.61
N SER A 155 -0.27 -2.99 18.07
CA SER A 155 -1.72 -3.12 17.90
C SER A 155 -2.26 -2.47 16.61
N ALA A 156 -1.41 -1.90 15.77
CA ALA A 156 -1.83 -1.17 14.57
C ALA A 156 -2.66 -2.01 13.61
N VAL A 157 -2.19 -3.21 13.27
CA VAL A 157 -2.91 -4.13 12.36
C VAL A 157 -4.26 -4.53 12.96
N HIS A 158 -4.28 -4.88 14.24
CA HIS A 158 -5.52 -5.21 14.94
C HIS A 158 -6.51 -4.03 14.90
N TRP A 159 -6.04 -2.81 15.16
CA TRP A 159 -6.87 -1.61 15.17
C TRP A 159 -7.46 -1.30 13.79
N VAL A 160 -6.68 -1.38 12.71
CA VAL A 160 -7.21 -1.09 11.36
C VAL A 160 -8.27 -2.09 10.91
N GLN A 161 -8.33 -3.26 11.54
CA GLN A 161 -9.33 -4.32 11.29
C GLN A 161 -10.59 -4.18 12.14
N GLN A 162 -10.60 -3.34 13.18
CA GLN A 162 -11.80 -3.12 14.00
C GLN A 162 -12.74 -2.11 13.34
N GLU A 163 -14.04 -2.31 13.53
CA GLU A 163 -15.03 -1.30 13.18
C GLU A 163 -14.81 -0.04 14.00
N CYS A 164 -14.80 1.11 13.34
CA CYS A 164 -14.59 2.39 13.99
C CYS A 164 -15.83 3.26 13.87
N ILE A 165 -16.45 3.61 15.00
CA ILE A 165 -17.65 4.47 15.05
C ILE A 165 -17.36 5.83 14.38
N GLY A 166 -16.17 6.39 14.61
CA GLY A 166 -15.71 7.64 13.97
C GLY A 166 -15.56 7.57 12.45
N LEU A 167 -15.60 6.36 11.88
CA LEU A 167 -15.59 6.10 10.44
C LEU A 167 -16.91 5.45 9.98
N ALA A 168 -18.02 5.77 10.66
CA ALA A 168 -19.35 5.23 10.38
C ALA A 168 -19.42 3.69 10.42
N GLY A 169 -18.66 3.07 11.34
CA GLY A 169 -18.60 1.62 11.49
C GLY A 169 -17.68 0.92 10.50
N ARG A 170 -17.08 1.64 9.54
CA ARG A 170 -16.11 1.06 8.61
C ARG A 170 -14.79 0.74 9.30
N ARG A 171 -14.09 -0.26 8.78
CA ARG A 171 -12.76 -0.61 9.26
C ARG A 171 -11.73 0.34 8.64
N PRO A 172 -10.76 0.88 9.40
CA PRO A 172 -9.80 1.82 8.85
C PRO A 172 -9.09 1.33 7.58
N TYR A 173 -8.72 0.04 7.46
CA TYR A 173 -8.05 -0.46 6.24
C TYR A 173 -8.92 -0.29 4.98
N GLU A 174 -10.25 -0.35 5.09
CA GLU A 174 -11.18 -0.17 3.96
C GLU A 174 -11.23 1.28 3.47
N MET A 175 -10.79 2.22 4.30
CA MET A 175 -10.71 3.65 3.98
C MET A 175 -9.40 3.99 3.27
N LEU A 176 -8.32 3.31 3.64
CA LEU A 176 -6.95 3.62 3.22
C LEU A 176 -6.70 3.38 1.72
N GLY A 177 -7.61 2.75 0.98
CA GLY A 177 -7.51 2.61 -0.48
C GLY A 177 -7.79 3.87 -1.27
N THR A 178 -8.12 5.00 -0.62
CA THR A 178 -8.39 6.29 -1.28
C THR A 178 -7.78 7.46 -0.51
N LYS A 179 -7.46 8.56 -1.21
CA LYS A 179 -6.96 9.78 -0.57
C LYS A 179 -7.94 10.36 0.45
N ALA A 180 -9.22 10.40 0.10
CA ALA A 180 -10.28 10.90 1.00
C ALA A 180 -10.41 10.04 2.26
N GLY A 181 -10.33 8.71 2.12
CA GLY A 181 -10.38 7.82 3.27
C GLY A 181 -9.12 7.89 4.14
N CYS A 182 -7.93 8.04 3.55
CA CYS A 182 -6.69 8.34 4.29
C CYS A 182 -6.85 9.62 5.14
N ASP A 183 -7.31 10.71 4.52
CA ASP A 183 -7.51 11.97 5.23
C ASP A 183 -8.54 11.86 6.37
N ALA A 184 -9.60 11.07 6.18
CA ALA A 184 -10.61 10.84 7.21
C ALA A 184 -10.02 10.10 8.42
N VAL A 185 -9.25 9.04 8.19
CA VAL A 185 -8.54 8.30 9.25
C VAL A 185 -7.51 9.19 9.94
N TYR A 186 -6.72 9.95 9.18
CA TYR A 186 -5.75 10.89 9.73
C TYR A 186 -6.42 11.95 10.61
N THR A 187 -7.50 12.55 10.13
CA THR A 187 -8.26 13.57 10.87
C THR A 187 -8.85 13.01 12.16
N LEU A 188 -9.37 11.79 12.12
CA LEU A 188 -9.86 11.08 13.30
C LEU A 188 -8.75 10.94 14.35
N LEU A 189 -7.58 10.43 13.97
CA LEU A 189 -6.46 10.24 14.90
C LEU A 189 -5.94 11.57 15.46
N LYS A 190 -5.86 12.62 14.64
CA LYS A 190 -5.50 13.97 15.11
C LYS A 190 -6.51 14.53 16.10
N LYS A 191 -7.82 14.30 15.91
CA LYS A 191 -8.85 14.72 16.88
C LYS A 191 -8.65 14.01 18.23
N ILE A 192 -8.37 12.71 18.21
CA ILE A 192 -8.06 11.92 19.41
C ILE A 192 -6.81 12.48 20.11
N GLU A 193 -5.76 12.82 19.36
CA GLU A 193 -4.52 13.42 19.89
C GLU A 193 -4.77 14.72 20.66
N TYR A 194 -5.67 15.57 20.15
CA TYR A 194 -6.00 16.87 20.74
C TYR A 194 -7.20 16.82 21.71
N GLY A 195 -7.69 15.62 22.06
CA GLY A 195 -8.81 15.46 23.00
C GLY A 195 -10.16 15.96 22.48
N VAL A 196 -10.31 16.11 21.15
CA VAL A 196 -11.58 16.49 20.53
C VAL A 196 -12.39 15.20 20.35
N GLY A 197 -13.53 15.10 21.05
CA GLY A 197 -14.42 13.95 21.01
C GLY A 197 -14.85 13.58 19.58
N VAL A 198 -14.94 12.27 19.34
CA VAL A 198 -15.36 11.63 18.08
C VAL A 198 -16.86 11.39 18.08
#